data_AF-K8GES7-F1
#
_entry.id   AF-K8GES7-F1
#
_cell.length_a   1.000
_cell.length_b   1.000
_cell.length_c   1.000
_cell.angle_alpha   90.00
_cell.angle_beta   90.00
_cell.angle_gamma   90.00
#
_symmetry.space_group_name_H-M   'P 1'
#
loop_
_entity.id
_entity.type
_entity.pdbx_description
1 polymer ?
#
loop_
_entity_poly.entity_id
_entity_poly.type
_entity_poly.pdbx_seq_one_letter_code
_entity_poly.pdbx_strand_id
1 'polypeptide(L)'
;MGLFFDVLSSINNPDQQGSVAQLENITGTIQQLATSQGLDATKLQSILTAAGGLLGPALKQHQSSLPGGAQIGNLVNQLSTTGAPATALQTLFPPQLQQQLIQGIAQKTGISASMIQGVLPSLLPAITGLLNMGASKSGSGVNPLLNAFLSGGDGNTDLGDVFRFANRFLNPA
;
A
#
# COMPACT_ATOMS: atom_id res chain seq x y z
N MET A 1 -4.83 -0.94 17.05
CA MET A 1 -4.47 -2.28 16.53
C MET A 1 -3.85 -2.02 15.17
N GLY A 2 -2.60 -2.43 14.96
CA GLY A 2 -1.85 -2.01 13.76
C GLY A 2 -2.33 -2.71 12.49
N LEU A 3 -2.12 -2.06 11.33
CA LEU A 3 -2.54 -2.54 10.00
C LEU A 3 -2.12 -4.00 9.72
N PHE A 4 -0.98 -4.45 10.25
CA PHE A 4 -0.52 -5.83 10.07
C PHE A 4 -1.45 -6.85 10.76
N PHE A 5 -2.00 -6.54 11.93
CA PHE A 5 -2.98 -7.41 12.59
C PHE A 5 -4.27 -7.50 11.78
N ASP A 6 -4.67 -6.41 11.13
CA ASP A 6 -5.80 -6.42 10.21
C ASP A 6 -5.47 -7.27 8.98
N VAL A 7 -4.21 -7.29 8.51
CA VAL A 7 -3.78 -8.17 7.40
C VAL A 7 -3.91 -9.64 7.82
N LEU A 8 -3.41 -10.00 9.01
CA LEU A 8 -3.56 -11.36 9.54
C LEU A 8 -5.02 -11.74 9.72
N SER A 9 -5.84 -10.82 10.22
CA SER A 9 -7.29 -11.02 10.35
C SER A 9 -7.95 -11.22 8.98
N SER A 10 -7.45 -10.53 7.96
CA SER A 10 -7.95 -10.65 6.58
C SER A 10 -7.57 -11.98 5.94
N ILE A 11 -6.34 -12.45 6.18
CA ILE A 11 -5.88 -13.77 5.74
C ILE A 11 -6.68 -14.88 6.41
N ASN A 12 -7.01 -14.73 7.69
CA ASN A 12 -7.79 -15.71 8.43
C ASN A 12 -9.30 -15.61 8.17
N ASN A 13 -9.76 -14.61 7.41
CA ASN A 13 -11.17 -14.43 7.10
C ASN A 13 -11.50 -15.04 5.71
N PRO A 14 -12.30 -16.12 5.65
CA PRO A 14 -12.63 -16.76 4.38
C PRO A 14 -13.42 -15.85 3.42
N ASP A 15 -14.12 -14.83 3.91
CA ASP A 15 -14.91 -13.90 3.11
C ASP A 15 -14.08 -12.76 2.49
N GLN A 16 -12.80 -12.67 2.86
CA GLN A 16 -11.88 -11.65 2.36
C GLN A 16 -10.88 -12.22 1.34
N GLN A 17 -10.33 -11.33 0.51
CA GLN A 17 -9.43 -11.71 -0.59
C GLN A 17 -8.03 -12.09 -0.12
N GLY A 18 -7.67 -11.77 1.12
CA GLY A 18 -6.34 -11.95 1.69
C GLY A 18 -5.91 -13.41 1.78
N SER A 19 -4.64 -13.66 1.44
CA SER A 19 -4.00 -14.97 1.59
C SER A 19 -2.51 -14.81 1.91
N VAL A 20 -1.92 -15.84 2.53
CA VAL A 20 -0.47 -15.88 2.81
C VAL A 20 0.33 -15.78 1.50
N ALA A 21 -0.12 -16.46 0.44
CA ALA A 21 0.53 -16.43 -0.87
C ALA A 21 0.55 -15.02 -1.49
N GLN A 22 -0.51 -14.23 -1.33
CA GLN A 22 -0.50 -12.83 -1.77
C GLN A 22 0.47 -11.98 -0.95
N LEU A 23 0.49 -12.17 0.39
CA LEU A 23 1.43 -11.46 1.26
C LEU A 23 2.88 -11.76 0.87
N GLU A 24 3.18 -13.03 0.58
CA GLU A 24 4.49 -13.47 0.11
C GLU A 24 4.87 -12.82 -1.22
N ASN A 25 3.99 -12.85 -2.21
CA ASN A 25 4.22 -12.21 -3.51
C ASN A 25 4.46 -10.69 -3.38
N ILE A 26 3.65 -10.00 -2.57
CA ILE A 26 3.79 -8.56 -2.33
C ILE A 26 5.13 -8.27 -1.64
N THR A 27 5.45 -8.99 -0.57
CA THR A 27 6.68 -8.80 0.20
C THR A 27 7.91 -9.10 -0.66
N GLY A 28 7.88 -10.19 -1.43
CA GLY A 28 8.93 -10.57 -2.37
C GLY A 28 9.15 -9.53 -3.47
N THR A 29 8.07 -8.99 -4.04
CA THR A 29 8.16 -7.92 -5.06
C THR A 29 8.82 -6.66 -4.50
N ILE A 30 8.41 -6.24 -3.30
CA ILE A 30 8.99 -5.06 -2.64
C ILE A 30 10.47 -5.30 -2.32
N GLN A 31 10.82 -6.51 -1.86
CA GLN A 31 12.20 -6.85 -1.52
C GLN A 31 13.10 -6.93 -2.76
N GLN A 32 12.64 -7.57 -3.83
CA GLN A 32 13.36 -7.62 -5.11
C GLN A 32 13.58 -6.21 -5.69
N LEU A 33 12.58 -5.35 -5.58
CA LEU A 33 12.67 -3.95 -5.99
C LEU A 33 13.70 -3.17 -5.15
N ALA A 34 13.75 -3.41 -3.85
CA ALA A 34 14.75 -2.80 -2.99
C ALA A 34 16.16 -3.27 -3.38
N THR A 35 16.35 -4.57 -3.58
CA THR A 35 17.64 -5.13 -4.02
C THR A 35 18.07 -4.61 -5.38
N SER A 36 17.14 -4.46 -6.34
CA SER A 36 17.47 -3.95 -7.69
C SER A 36 17.88 -2.49 -7.70
N GLN A 37 17.45 -1.71 -6.71
CA GLN A 37 17.77 -0.30 -6.55
C GLN A 37 18.90 -0.05 -5.53
N GLY A 38 19.46 -1.09 -4.90
CA GLY A 38 20.49 -0.94 -3.87
C GLY A 38 19.97 -0.32 -2.56
N LEU A 39 18.70 -0.54 -2.24
CA LEU A 39 18.07 -0.12 -0.99
C LEU A 39 18.17 -1.22 0.07
N ASP A 40 18.73 -0.87 1.23
CA ASP A 40 18.72 -1.74 2.41
C ASP A 40 17.31 -1.80 3.05
N ALA A 41 17.04 -2.86 3.81
CA ALA A 41 15.74 -3.06 4.46
C ALA A 41 15.31 -1.88 5.34
N THR A 42 16.26 -1.23 6.03
CA THR A 42 16.01 -0.03 6.86
C THR A 42 15.54 1.16 6.02
N LYS A 43 16.18 1.41 4.88
CA LYS A 43 15.78 2.50 3.95
C LYS A 43 14.42 2.23 3.36
N LEU A 44 14.17 0.98 2.97
CA LEU A 44 12.87 0.55 2.45
C LEU A 44 11.77 0.74 3.50
N GLN A 45 12.02 0.36 4.75
CA GLN A 45 11.09 0.59 5.85
C GLN A 45 10.78 2.08 5.97
N SER A 46 11.80 2.95 5.98
CA SER A 46 11.59 4.41 6.03
C SER A 46 10.79 4.93 4.83
N ILE A 47 11.04 4.44 3.61
CA ILE A 47 10.26 4.79 2.41
C ILE A 47 8.81 4.39 2.60
N LEU A 48 8.55 3.16 3.03
CA LEU A 48 7.21 2.63 3.25
C LEU A 48 6.46 3.41 4.33
N THR A 49 7.10 3.68 5.47
CA THR A 49 6.54 4.48 6.55
C THR A 49 6.19 5.89 6.07
N ALA A 50 7.12 6.56 5.36
CA ALA A 50 6.87 7.89 4.82
C ALA A 50 5.79 7.88 3.73
N ALA A 51 5.81 6.89 2.85
CA ALA A 51 4.82 6.71 1.79
C ALA A 51 3.43 6.49 2.39
N GLY A 52 3.27 5.58 3.34
CA GLY A 52 2.00 5.32 4.03
C GLY A 52 1.47 6.55 4.76
N GLY A 53 2.35 7.26 5.47
CA GLY A 53 1.99 8.49 6.19
C GLY A 53 1.58 9.65 5.29
N LEU A 54 2.09 9.73 4.06
CA LEU A 54 1.68 10.75 3.07
C LEU A 54 0.48 10.29 2.23
N LEU A 55 0.41 9.01 1.90
CA LEU A 55 -0.64 8.40 1.08
C LEU A 55 -1.98 8.35 1.80
N GLY A 56 -2.02 7.98 3.08
CA GLY A 56 -3.27 7.89 3.85
C GLY A 56 -4.09 9.19 3.79
N PRO A 57 -3.52 10.32 4.24
CA PRO A 57 -4.18 11.63 4.18
C PRO A 57 -4.49 12.08 2.75
N ALA A 58 -3.56 11.89 1.83
CA ALA A 58 -3.75 12.30 0.44
C ALA A 58 -4.89 11.52 -0.23
N LEU A 59 -4.95 10.20 -0.05
CA LEU A 59 -6.04 9.36 -0.54
C LEU A 59 -7.35 9.69 0.16
N LYS A 60 -7.37 9.95 1.46
CA LYS A 60 -8.58 10.38 2.18
C LYS A 60 -9.14 11.71 1.65
N GLN A 61 -8.26 12.67 1.41
CA GLN A 61 -8.61 13.95 0.79
C GLN A 61 -9.10 13.72 -0.65
N HIS A 62 -8.42 12.86 -1.41
CA HIS A 62 -8.78 12.52 -2.79
C HIS A 62 -10.13 11.80 -2.88
N GLN A 63 -10.43 10.91 -1.94
CA GLN A 63 -11.73 10.24 -1.79
C GLN A 63 -12.86 11.24 -1.63
N SER A 64 -12.61 12.32 -0.88
CA SER A 64 -13.60 13.37 -0.63
C SER A 64 -13.79 14.27 -1.86
N SER A 65 -12.82 14.32 -2.77
CA SER A 65 -12.86 15.10 -4.01
C SER A 65 -13.26 14.32 -5.27
N LEU A 66 -13.36 12.98 -5.20
CA LEU A 66 -13.73 12.13 -6.34
C LEU A 66 -15.21 12.32 -6.72
N PRO A 67 -15.54 12.88 -7.91
CA PRO A 67 -16.92 13.07 -8.34
C PRO A 67 -17.58 11.71 -8.67
N GLY A 68 -18.79 11.48 -8.18
CA GLY A 68 -19.61 10.32 -8.57
C GLY A 68 -19.56 9.10 -7.65
N GLY A 69 -19.04 9.23 -6.42
CA GLY A 69 -19.16 8.15 -5.42
C GLY A 69 -18.33 6.90 -5.72
N ALA A 70 -17.40 6.96 -6.68
CA ALA A 70 -16.38 5.93 -6.87
C ALA A 70 -15.47 5.90 -5.64
N GLN A 71 -15.82 5.05 -4.69
CA GLN A 71 -15.06 4.85 -3.47
C GLN A 71 -13.68 4.31 -3.82
N ILE A 72 -12.64 4.77 -3.13
CA ILE A 72 -11.27 4.24 -3.27
C ILE A 72 -11.25 2.72 -3.17
N GLY A 73 -12.17 2.12 -2.39
CA GLY A 73 -12.35 0.67 -2.31
C GLY A 73 -12.64 0.00 -3.64
N ASN A 74 -13.48 0.60 -4.48
CA ASN A 74 -13.81 0.05 -5.80
C ASN A 74 -12.60 0.13 -6.74
N LEU A 75 -11.84 1.23 -6.68
CA LEU A 75 -10.64 1.41 -7.50
C LEU A 75 -9.51 0.45 -7.06
N VAL A 76 -9.32 0.27 -5.75
CA VAL A 76 -8.37 -0.70 -5.19
C VAL A 76 -8.74 -2.14 -5.59
N ASN A 77 -10.03 -2.47 -5.56
CA ASN A 77 -10.52 -3.78 -6.00
C ASN A 77 -10.37 -3.99 -7.52
N GLN A 78 -10.47 -2.93 -8.33
CA GLN A 78 -10.17 -3.02 -9.76
C GLN A 78 -8.67 -3.21 -10.02
N LEU A 79 -7.81 -2.56 -9.21
CA LEU A 79 -6.34 -2.65 -9.33
C LEU A 79 -5.75 -4.01 -8.97
N SER A 80 -6.42 -4.76 -8.10
CA SER A 80 -5.97 -6.08 -7.65
C SER A 80 -6.36 -7.21 -8.61
N THR A 81 -7.32 -6.99 -9.50
CA THR A 81 -7.63 -7.95 -10.56
C THR A 81 -6.52 -7.97 -11.61
N THR A 82 -6.01 -9.16 -11.95
CA THR A 82 -5.03 -9.34 -13.04
C THR A 82 -5.57 -8.73 -14.33
N GLY A 83 -4.89 -7.69 -14.84
CA GLY A 83 -5.33 -6.91 -16.01
C GLY A 83 -5.97 -5.56 -15.68
N ALA A 84 -5.83 -5.09 -14.44
CA ALA A 84 -6.30 -3.79 -14.00
C ALA A 84 -6.00 -2.66 -15.02
N PRO A 85 -6.99 -1.80 -15.33
CA PRO A 85 -6.78 -0.75 -16.29
C PRO A 85 -5.82 0.28 -15.70
N ALA A 86 -4.79 0.66 -16.45
CA ALA A 86 -3.83 1.71 -16.07
C ALA A 86 -4.52 3.04 -15.69
N THR A 87 -5.74 3.25 -16.16
CA THR A 87 -6.61 4.37 -15.81
C THR A 87 -7.05 4.37 -14.34
N ALA A 88 -7.28 3.22 -13.71
CA ALA A 88 -7.62 3.13 -12.28
C ALA A 88 -6.42 3.54 -11.41
N LEU A 89 -5.20 3.15 -11.82
CA LEU A 89 -3.97 3.56 -11.15
C LEU A 89 -3.76 5.06 -11.27
N GLN A 90 -3.93 5.62 -12.47
CA GLN A 90 -3.78 7.06 -12.71
C GLN A 90 -4.85 7.89 -11.98
N THR A 91 -6.05 7.32 -11.79
CA THR A 91 -7.15 7.98 -11.07
C THR A 91 -6.89 8.00 -9.55
N LEU A 92 -6.37 6.90 -8.99
CA LEU A 92 -5.98 6.82 -7.58
C LEU A 92 -4.70 7.61 -7.28
N PHE A 93 -3.73 7.53 -8.18
CA PHE A 93 -2.41 8.14 -8.02
C PHE A 93 -2.10 9.03 -9.23
N PRO A 94 -2.72 10.22 -9.31
CA PRO A 94 -2.43 11.16 -10.39
C PRO A 94 -0.94 11.58 -10.37
N PRO A 95 -0.35 11.94 -11.53
CA PRO A 95 1.06 12.31 -11.62
C PRO A 95 1.48 13.40 -10.63
N GLN A 96 0.59 14.36 -10.35
CA GLN A 96 0.81 15.42 -9.37
C GLN A 96 0.95 14.85 -7.94
N LEU A 97 0.11 13.88 -7.57
CA LEU A 97 0.22 13.21 -6.28
C LEU A 97 1.50 12.39 -6.20
N GLN A 98 1.88 11.68 -7.27
CA GLN A 98 3.14 10.94 -7.31
C GLN A 98 4.35 11.86 -7.09
N GLN A 99 4.38 13.04 -7.71
CA GLN A 99 5.44 14.03 -7.49
C GLN A 99 5.47 14.55 -6.04
N GLN A 100 4.31 14.81 -5.45
CA GLN A 100 4.22 15.21 -4.04
C GLN A 100 4.74 14.12 -3.10
N LEU A 101 4.40 12.85 -3.37
CA LEU A 101 4.91 11.72 -2.63
C LEU A 101 6.42 11.59 -2.76
N ILE A 102 6.96 11.68 -3.99
CA ILE A 102 8.41 11.61 -4.23
C ILE A 102 9.13 12.66 -3.38
N GLN A 103 8.68 13.91 -3.43
CA GLN A 103 9.30 15.00 -2.68
C GLN A 103 9.13 14.83 -1.17
N GLY A 104 7.94 14.45 -0.71
CA GLY A 104 7.66 14.26 0.71
C GLY A 104 8.44 13.08 1.32
N ILE A 105 8.52 11.96 0.60
CA ILE A 105 9.31 10.79 1.00
C ILE A 105 10.80 11.17 1.00
N ALA A 106 11.29 11.87 -0.03
CA ALA A 106 12.69 12.28 -0.10
C ALA A 106 13.09 13.14 1.11
N GLN A 107 12.24 14.11 1.46
CA GLN A 107 12.45 14.98 2.62
C GLN A 107 12.40 14.22 3.94
N LYS A 108 11.47 13.26 4.11
CA LYS A 108 11.33 12.49 5.35
C LYS A 108 12.39 11.42 5.55
N THR A 109 12.87 10.81 4.47
CA THR A 109 13.79 9.67 4.51
C THR A 109 15.24 10.05 4.28
N GLY A 110 15.51 11.23 3.72
CA GLY A 110 16.84 11.63 3.25
C GLY A 110 17.30 10.88 1.99
N ILE A 111 16.42 10.10 1.35
CA ILE A 111 16.70 9.36 0.12
C ILE A 111 16.48 10.28 -1.08
N SER A 112 17.28 10.10 -2.14
CA SER A 112 17.18 10.95 -3.32
C SER A 112 15.82 10.76 -4.03
N ALA A 113 15.25 11.87 -4.51
CA ALA A 113 14.00 11.85 -5.27
C ALA A 113 14.08 10.94 -6.51
N SER A 114 15.24 10.88 -7.16
CA SER A 114 15.49 10.00 -8.31
C SER A 114 15.36 8.51 -7.95
N MET A 115 15.86 8.12 -6.77
CA MET A 115 15.75 6.74 -6.29
C MET A 115 14.29 6.39 -5.94
N ILE A 116 13.59 7.32 -5.26
CA ILE A 116 12.16 7.14 -4.95
C ILE A 116 11.33 7.06 -6.23
N GLN A 117 11.64 7.87 -7.24
CA GLN A 117 10.99 7.83 -8.55
C GLN A 117 11.22 6.48 -9.27
N GLY A 118 12.35 5.83 -9.04
CA GLY A 118 12.66 4.50 -9.56
C GLY A 118 11.87 3.36 -8.89
N VAL A 119 11.44 3.53 -7.63
CA VAL A 119 10.71 2.49 -6.88
C VAL A 119 9.20 2.73 -6.78
N LEU A 120 8.77 3.99 -6.71
CA LEU A 120 7.38 4.36 -6.42
C LEU A 120 6.37 3.72 -7.39
N PRO A 121 6.62 3.67 -8.72
CA PRO A 121 5.66 3.09 -9.66
C PRO A 121 5.39 1.60 -9.43
N SER A 122 6.36 0.86 -8.90
CA SER A 122 6.21 -0.56 -8.56
C SER A 122 5.70 -0.76 -7.13
N LEU A 123 6.03 0.17 -6.24
CA LEU A 123 5.60 0.17 -4.86
C LEU A 123 4.09 0.45 -4.72
N LEU A 124 3.55 1.36 -5.52
CA LEU A 124 2.12 1.73 -5.48
C LEU A 124 1.20 0.51 -5.73
N PRO A 125 1.38 -0.28 -6.81
CA PRO A 125 0.65 -1.52 -7.02
C PRO A 125 0.76 -2.50 -5.85
N ALA A 126 1.96 -2.66 -5.28
CA ALA A 126 2.20 -3.55 -4.15
C ALA A 126 1.43 -3.11 -2.90
N ILE A 127 1.42 -1.81 -2.59
CA ILE A 127 0.65 -1.22 -1.49
C ILE A 127 -0.85 -1.40 -1.75
N THR A 128 -1.34 -1.15 -2.97
CA THR A 128 -2.76 -1.38 -3.29
C THR A 128 -3.15 -2.85 -3.21
N GLY A 129 -2.28 -3.76 -3.61
CA GLY A 129 -2.49 -5.20 -3.49
C GLY A 129 -2.61 -5.61 -2.01
N LEU A 130 -1.75 -5.06 -1.16
CA LEU A 130 -1.81 -5.26 0.29
C LEU A 130 -3.14 -4.76 0.86
N LEU A 131 -3.55 -3.54 0.53
CA LEU A 131 -4.83 -2.98 0.99
C LEU A 131 -6.03 -3.78 0.44
N ASN A 132 -5.92 -4.36 -0.75
CA ASN A 132 -6.97 -5.19 -1.32
C ASN A 132 -7.14 -6.53 -0.59
N MET A 133 -6.17 -7.00 0.20
CA MET A 133 -6.34 -8.24 0.95
C MET A 133 -7.54 -8.21 1.92
N GLY A 134 -7.92 -7.02 2.40
CA GLY A 134 -9.12 -6.83 3.22
C GLY A 134 -10.41 -6.74 2.40
N ALA A 135 -10.34 -6.63 1.07
CA ALA A 135 -11.53 -6.53 0.24
C ALA A 135 -12.36 -7.82 0.34
N SER A 136 -13.68 -7.67 0.34
CA SER A 136 -14.58 -8.83 0.32
C SER A 136 -14.50 -9.55 -1.03
N LYS A 137 -14.52 -10.88 -1.02
CA LYS A 137 -14.63 -11.71 -2.23
C LYS A 137 -15.94 -11.48 -2.98
N SER A 138 -17.02 -11.17 -2.25
CA SER A 138 -18.36 -10.91 -2.81
C SER A 138 -18.51 -9.48 -3.34
N GLY A 139 -17.51 -8.61 -3.18
CA GLY A 139 -17.53 -7.23 -3.70
C GLY A 139 -18.44 -6.23 -2.98
N SER A 140 -19.20 -6.66 -1.96
CA SER A 140 -20.17 -5.82 -1.23
C SER A 140 -19.81 -5.58 0.25
N GLY A 141 -18.61 -5.97 0.68
CA GLY A 141 -18.15 -5.83 2.06
C GLY A 141 -17.21 -4.65 2.28
N VAL A 142 -17.21 -4.12 3.51
CA VAL A 142 -16.26 -3.10 3.96
C VAL A 142 -14.85 -3.68 3.94
N ASN A 143 -13.91 -3.00 3.30
CA ASN A 143 -12.49 -3.37 3.34
C ASN A 143 -11.85 -2.81 4.62
N PRO A 144 -11.56 -3.63 5.65
CA PRO A 144 -11.02 -3.16 6.91
C PRO A 144 -9.60 -2.61 6.77
N LEU A 145 -8.78 -3.16 5.86
CA LEU A 145 -7.42 -2.66 5.61
C LEU A 145 -7.44 -1.27 5.00
N LEU A 146 -8.24 -1.09 3.96
CA LEU A 146 -8.38 0.22 3.35
C LEU A 146 -9.00 1.22 4.32
N ASN A 147 -10.01 0.81 5.09
CA ASN A 147 -10.63 1.68 6.07
C ASN A 147 -9.67 2.07 7.19
N ALA A 148 -8.88 1.14 7.72
CA ALA A 148 -7.82 1.40 8.68
C ALA A 148 -6.75 2.33 8.10
N PHE A 149 -6.39 2.13 6.82
CA PHE A 149 -5.43 2.96 6.11
C PHE A 149 -5.88 4.41 5.95
N LEU A 150 -7.15 4.63 5.57
CA LEU A 150 -7.73 5.96 5.37
C LEU A 150 -8.15 6.64 6.69
N SER A 151 -8.48 5.86 7.72
CA SER A 151 -8.92 6.36 9.03
C SER A 151 -7.74 6.62 9.97
N GLY A 152 -6.61 5.96 9.77
CA GLY A 152 -5.42 6.11 10.61
C GLY A 152 -4.70 7.44 10.37
N GLY A 153 -4.85 8.36 11.32
CA GLY A 153 -3.93 9.49 11.53
C GLY A 153 -2.84 9.09 12.51
N ASP A 154 -1.60 9.46 12.22
CA ASP A 154 -0.47 9.49 13.16
C ASP A 154 -0.03 8.15 13.81
N GLY A 155 0.27 7.15 12.97
CA GLY A 155 1.18 6.05 13.35
C GLY A 155 0.60 4.63 13.34
N ASN A 156 -0.72 4.48 13.18
CA ASN A 156 -1.35 3.14 13.12
C ASN A 156 -1.36 2.54 11.69
N THR A 157 -0.88 3.29 10.71
CA THR A 157 -0.80 2.97 9.27
C THR A 157 0.65 2.88 8.78
N ASP A 158 1.56 2.44 9.64
CA ASP A 158 2.97 2.32 9.28
C ASP A 158 3.19 1.11 8.36
N LEU A 159 3.22 1.35 7.05
CA LEU A 159 3.51 0.32 6.05
C LEU A 159 4.91 -0.27 6.20
N GLY A 160 5.86 0.47 6.78
CA GLY A 160 7.19 -0.04 7.09
C GLY A 160 7.13 -1.11 8.18
N ASP A 161 6.36 -0.87 9.25
CA ASP A 161 6.11 -1.88 10.27
C ASP A 161 5.36 -3.10 9.71
N VAL A 162 4.36 -2.88 8.85
CA VAL A 162 3.63 -3.97 8.21
C VAL A 162 4.57 -4.84 7.39
N PHE A 163 5.45 -4.24 6.60
CA PHE A 163 6.46 -4.97 5.84
C PHE A 163 7.44 -5.72 6.75
N ARG A 164 7.92 -5.07 7.82
CA ARG A 164 8.81 -5.70 8.80
C ARG A 164 8.16 -6.93 9.44
N PHE A 165 6.90 -6.82 9.87
CA PHE A 165 6.17 -7.93 10.47
C PHE A 165 5.81 -9.01 9.44
N ALA A 166 5.43 -8.64 8.22
CA ALA A 166 5.19 -9.57 7.13
C ALA A 166 6.44 -10.39 6.80
N ASN A 167 7.60 -9.74 6.71
CA ASN A 167 8.85 -10.43 6.47
C ASN A 167 9.21 -11.39 7.63
N ARG A 168 9.00 -10.98 8.88
CA ARG A 168 9.21 -11.87 10.04
C ARG A 168 8.22 -13.04 10.10
N PHE A 169 6.99 -12.83 9.63
CA PHE A 169 5.96 -13.86 9.57
C PHE A 169 6.25 -14.90 8.48
N LEU A 170 6.71 -14.44 7.30
CA LEU A 170 7.05 -15.30 6.17
C LEU A 170 8.40 -16.00 6.36
N ASN A 171 9.36 -15.30 6.96
CA ASN A 171 10.69 -15.82 7.31
C ASN A 171 10.89 -15.74 8.84
N PRO A 172 10.28 -16.67 9.61
CA PRO A 172 10.52 -16.79 11.03
C PRO A 172 11.91 -17.37 11.27
N ALA A 173 12.92 -16.50 11.29
CA ALA A 173 14.27 -16.82 11.72
C ALA A 173 14.43 -16.56 13.23
#